data_AF-A0A139D1C7-F1
#
_entry.id   AF-A0A139D1C7-F1
#
_cell.length_a   1.000
_cell.length_b   1.000
_cell.length_c   1.000
_cell.angle_alpha   90.00
_cell.angle_beta   90.00
_cell.angle_gamma   90.00
#
_symmetry.space_group_name_H-M   'P 1'
#
loop_
_entity.id
_entity.type
_entity.pdbx_description
1 polymer ?
#
loop_
_entity_poly.entity_id
_entity_poly.type
_entity_poly.pdbx_seq_one_letter_code
_entity_poly.pdbx_strand_id
1 'polypeptide(L)'
;VLVLVGVVNIPIIKYSVEWWNTLHQPATLKLTEEPSMPTEMLVPLLLSIAGLYLLFGWLACLRMKTEILVREQRTRWVKDMIMAGGR
;
A
#
# COMPACT_ATOMS: atom_id res chain seq x y z
N VAL A 1 -11.19 12.47 8.71
CA VAL A 1 -10.98 12.07 10.12
C VAL A 1 -9.97 10.93 10.25
N LEU A 2 -10.25 9.73 9.71
CA LEU A 2 -9.34 8.56 9.86
C LEU A 2 -7.91 8.79 9.33
N VAL A 3 -7.75 9.47 8.19
CA VAL A 3 -6.41 9.78 7.63
C VAL A 3 -5.59 10.67 8.57
N LEU A 4 -6.20 11.72 9.13
CA LEU A 4 -5.53 12.63 10.07
C LEU A 4 -5.11 11.90 11.34
N VAL A 5 -6.01 11.08 11.90
CA VAL A 5 -5.72 10.26 13.09
C VAL A 5 -4.59 9.27 12.78
N GLY A 6 -4.63 8.61 11.62
CA GLY A 6 -3.60 7.66 11.20
C GLY A 6 -2.22 8.32 11.06
N VAL A 7 -2.16 9.51 10.45
CA VAL A 7 -0.89 10.26 10.28
C VAL A 7 -0.27 10.62 11.62
N VAL A 8 -1.07 11.03 12.61
CA VAL A 8 -0.57 11.31 13.97
C VAL A 8 -0.16 10.02 14.69
N ASN A 9 -0.85 8.91 14.44
CA ASN A 9 -0.58 7.64 15.11
C ASN A 9 0.72 6.97 14.63
N ILE A 10 1.09 7.10 13.36
CA ILE A 10 2.32 6.52 12.79
C ILE A 10 3.58 6.92 13.58
N PRO A 11 3.89 8.21 13.83
CA PRO A 11 5.07 8.59 14.59
C PRO A 11 4.97 8.16 16.05
N ILE A 12 3.78 8.18 16.65
CA ILE A 12 3.58 7.72 18.03
C ILE A 12 3.96 6.24 18.16
N ILE A 13 3.44 5.39 17.28
CA ILE A 13 3.74 3.95 17.31
C ILE A 13 5.22 3.71 17.00
N LYS A 14 5.78 4.42 16.01
CA LYS A 14 7.20 4.26 15.62
C LYS A 14 8.14 4.56 16.78
N TYR A 15 7.95 5.71 17.44
CA TYR A 15 8.85 6.18 18.51
C TYR A 15 8.49 5.65 19.91
N SER A 16 7.36 4.95 20.03
CA SER A 16 6.92 4.38 21.31
C SER A 16 7.93 3.41 21.92
N VAL A 17 8.71 2.72 21.07
CA VAL A 17 9.73 1.73 21.48
C VAL A 17 10.92 2.42 22.14
N GLU A 18 11.28 3.61 21.67
CA GLU A 18 12.36 4.43 22.22
C GLU A 18 11.91 5.20 23.47
N TRP A 19 10.66 5.64 23.53
CA TRP A 19 10.13 6.43 24.66
C TRP A 19 9.83 5.57 25.89
N TRP A 20 9.23 4.41 25.66
CA TRP A 20 8.92 3.45 26.71
C TRP A 20 9.93 2.32 26.54
N ASN A 21 11.00 2.30 27.35
CA ASN A 21 12.07 1.28 27.32
C ASN A 21 11.48 -0.14 27.28
N THR A 22 11.19 -0.64 26.09
CA THR A 22 10.43 -1.86 25.87
C THR A 22 11.42 -2.95 25.46
N LEU A 23 11.18 -4.18 25.93
CA LEU A 23 11.88 -5.39 25.47
C LEU A 23 11.61 -5.70 23.98
N HIS A 24 10.99 -4.79 23.25
CA HIS A 24 10.60 -4.99 21.88
C HIS A 24 11.84 -4.94 21.00
N GLN A 25 11.98 -5.96 20.15
CA GLN A 25 13.11 -6.05 19.25
C GLN A 25 13.19 -4.79 18.36
N PRO A 26 14.40 -4.22 18.18
CA PRO A 26 14.61 -3.10 17.28
C PRO A 26 14.32 -3.51 15.83
N ALA A 27 14.10 -2.52 14.96
CA ALA A 27 13.82 -2.76 13.55
C ALA A 27 14.93 -3.60 12.89
N THR A 28 14.53 -4.74 12.32
CA THR A 28 15.43 -5.71 11.67
C THR A 28 15.73 -5.36 10.22
N LEU A 29 14.85 -4.59 9.58
CA LEU A 29 15.05 -3.99 8.26
C LEU A 29 15.39 -2.51 8.44
N LYS A 30 16.64 -2.15 8.18
CA LYS A 30 17.12 -0.77 8.16
C LYS A 30 17.50 -0.40 6.73
N LEU A 31 17.27 0.86 6.36
CA LEU A 31 17.55 1.34 4.99
C LEU A 31 19.05 1.54 4.72
N THR A 32 19.84 1.75 5.78
CA THR A 32 21.24 2.19 5.73
C THR A 32 22.24 1.14 6.24
N GLU A 33 21.75 0.01 6.74
CA GLU A 33 22.57 -1.05 7.34
C GLU A 33 22.17 -2.40 6.72
N GLU A 34 23.09 -3.36 6.75
CA GLU A 34 22.79 -4.72 6.30
C GLU A 34 21.67 -5.35 7.16
N PRO A 35 20.75 -6.12 6.54
CA PRO A 35 19.68 -6.78 7.27
C PRO A 35 20.26 -7.71 8.34
N SER A 36 19.84 -7.55 9.59
CA SER A 36 20.34 -8.40 10.69
C SER A 36 19.66 -9.79 10.74
N MET A 37 19.05 -10.23 9.63
CA MET A 37 18.23 -11.43 9.53
C MET A 37 18.82 -12.40 8.49
N PRO A 38 18.82 -13.73 8.75
CA PRO A 38 19.24 -14.73 7.77
C PRO A 38 18.43 -14.66 6.47
N THR A 39 19.08 -14.97 5.35
CA THR A 39 18.50 -14.90 4.01
C THR A 39 17.26 -15.78 3.86
N GLU A 40 17.22 -16.90 4.55
CA GLU A 40 16.12 -17.87 4.54
C GLU A 40 14.81 -17.28 5.07
N MET A 41 14.89 -16.26 5.95
CA MET A 41 13.74 -15.52 6.45
C MET A 41 13.49 -14.21 5.69
N LEU A 42 14.57 -13.57 5.22
CA LEU A 42 14.49 -12.31 4.48
C LEU A 42 13.76 -12.48 3.13
N VAL A 43 14.05 -13.54 2.39
CA VAL A 43 13.48 -13.75 1.05
C VAL A 43 11.95 -13.89 1.08
N PRO A 44 11.35 -14.77 1.92
CA PRO A 44 9.89 -14.83 2.06
C PRO A 44 9.26 -13.50 2.48
N LEU A 45 9.93 -12.74 3.35
CA LEU A 45 9.47 -11.44 3.80
C LEU A 45 9.41 -10.44 2.64
N LEU A 46 10.49 -10.31 1.87
CA LEU A 46 10.55 -9.39 0.72
C LEU A 46 9.55 -9.78 -0.37
N LEU A 47 9.37 -11.08 -0.65
CA LEU A 47 8.36 -11.55 -1.58
C LEU A 47 6.94 -11.21 -1.12
N SER A 48 6.66 -11.38 0.17
CA SER A 48 5.35 -11.05 0.74
C SER A 48 5.07 -9.54 0.69
N ILE A 49 6.07 -8.72 1.01
CA ILE A 49 6.00 -7.26 0.88
C ILE A 49 5.72 -6.87 -0.57
N ALA A 50 6.52 -7.36 -1.52
CA ALA A 50 6.35 -7.07 -2.94
C ALA A 50 4.97 -7.51 -3.45
N GLY A 51 4.53 -8.73 -3.11
CA GLY A 51 3.22 -9.25 -3.48
C GLY A 51 2.07 -8.40 -2.95
N LEU A 52 2.14 -7.97 -1.69
CA LEU A 52 1.14 -7.10 -1.09
C LEU A 52 1.07 -5.73 -1.79
N TYR A 53 2.23 -5.11 -2.08
CA TYR A 53 2.27 -3.82 -2.78
C TYR A 53 1.77 -3.93 -4.23
N LEU A 54 2.10 -5.01 -4.93
CA LEU A 54 1.59 -5.26 -6.28
C LEU A 54 0.07 -5.48 -6.27
N LEU A 55 -0.44 -6.25 -5.31
CA LEU A 55 -1.89 -6.44 -5.13
C LEU A 55 -2.59 -5.11 -4.82
N PHE A 56 -2.03 -4.32 -3.90
CA PHE A 56 -2.55 -2.99 -3.58
C PHE A 56 -2.56 -2.09 -4.81
N GLY A 57 -1.44 -2.02 -5.55
CA GLY A 57 -1.31 -1.23 -6.77
C GLY A 57 -2.32 -1.66 -7.84
N TRP A 58 -2.51 -2.96 -8.04
CA TRP A 58 -3.51 -3.50 -8.94
C TRP A 58 -4.93 -3.06 -8.56
N LEU A 59 -5.29 -3.22 -7.28
CA LEU A 59 -6.61 -2.80 -6.76
C LEU A 59 -6.80 -1.30 -6.86
N ALA A 60 -5.77 -0.50 -6.62
CA ALA A 60 -5.80 0.95 -6.77
C ALA A 60 -6.05 1.35 -8.23
N CYS A 61 -5.34 0.75 -9.18
CA CYS A 61 -5.56 0.96 -10.62
C CYS A 61 -6.97 0.56 -11.05
N LEU A 62 -7.48 -0.58 -10.55
CA LEU A 62 -8.84 -1.02 -10.85
C LEU A 62 -9.88 -0.02 -10.33
N ARG A 63 -9.73 0.45 -9.07
CA ARG A 63 -10.62 1.47 -8.50
C ARG A 63 -10.54 2.78 -9.27
N MET A 64 -9.33 3.23 -9.62
CA MET A 64 -9.14 4.43 -10.42
C MET A 64 -9.83 4.33 -11.78
N LYS A 65 -9.74 3.17 -12.46
CA LYS A 65 -10.46 2.94 -13.72
C LYS A 65 -11.97 3.07 -13.53
N THR A 66 -12.53 2.45 -12.50
CA THR A 66 -13.97 2.57 -12.19
C THR A 66 -14.36 4.02 -11.88
N GLU A 67 -13.56 4.74 -11.10
CA GLU A 67 -13.81 6.14 -10.75
C GLU A 67 -13.80 7.04 -12.00
N ILE A 68 -12.83 6.85 -12.90
CA ILE A 68 -12.77 7.56 -14.18
C ILE A 68 -14.04 7.31 -15.00
N LEU A 69 -14.50 6.06 -15.09
CA LEU A 69 -15.72 5.73 -15.84
C LEU A 69 -16.97 6.38 -15.23
N VAL A 70 -17.09 6.39 -13.90
CA VAL A 70 -18.23 7.02 -13.21
C VAL A 70 -18.20 8.54 -13.41
N ARG A 71 -17.02 9.16 -13.30
CA ARG A 71 -16.83 10.60 -13.50
C ARG A 71 -17.10 11.03 -14.94
N GLU A 72 -16.60 10.25 -15.91
CA GLU A 72 -16.66 10.56 -17.33
C GLU A 72 -17.88 9.93 -18.05
N GLN A 73 -18.83 9.36 -17.31
CA GLN A 73 -19.98 8.62 -17.86
C GLN A 73 -20.80 9.37 -18.92
N ARG A 74 -20.79 10.71 -18.91
CA ARG A 74 -21.55 11.54 -19.85
C ARG A 74 -20.77 11.91 -21.11
N THR A 75 -19.47 11.67 -21.12
CA THR A 75 -18.61 11.98 -22.26
C THR A 75 -18.90 11.06 -23.44
N ARG A 76 -18.57 11.55 -24.63
CA ARG A 76 -18.82 10.83 -25.88
C ARG A 76 -18.06 9.51 -25.94
N TRP A 77 -16.80 9.46 -25.49
CA TRP A 77 -15.98 8.25 -25.58
C TRP A 77 -16.52 7.10 -24.70
N VAL A 78 -17.07 7.40 -23.50
CA VAL A 78 -17.70 6.37 -22.66
C VAL A 78 -18.97 5.85 -23.31
N LYS A 79 -19.81 6.74 -23.86
CA LYS A 79 -21.03 6.35 -24.59
C LYS A 79 -20.71 5.48 -25.79
N ASP A 80 -19.73 5.91 -26.61
CA ASP A 80 -19.29 5.17 -27.79
C ASP A 80 -18.73 3.78 -27.39
N MET A 81 -17.97 3.70 -26.28
CA MET A 81 -17.44 2.43 -25.75
C MET A 81 -18.55 1.48 -25.25
N ILE A 82 -19.59 1.98 -24.58
CA ILE A 82 -20.75 1.18 -24.14
C ILE A 82 -21.52 0.68 -25.37
N MET A 83 -21.78 1.56 -26.35
CA MET A 83 -22.49 1.20 -27.58
C MET A 83 -21.70 0.21 -28.45
N ALA A 84 -20.37 0.30 -28.46
CA ALA A 84 -19.48 -0.61 -29.18
C ALA A 84 -19.28 -1.96 -28.45
N GLY A 85 -19.32 -1.97 -27.11
CA GLY A 85 -19.13 -3.15 -26.26
C GLY A 85 -20.38 -4.00 -26.04
N GLY A 86 -21.55 -3.57 -26.51
CA GLY A 86 -22.83 -4.28 -26.38
C GLY A 86 -23.07 -5.39 -27.42
N ARG A 87 -22.02 -6.13 -27.82
CA ARG A 87 -22.13 -7.35 -28.64
C ARG A 87 -21.92 -8.60 -27.81
#